data_AF-A0A4Q6ERV3-F1
#
_entry.id   AF-A0A4Q6ERV3-F1
#
_cell.length_a   1.000
_cell.length_b   1.000
_cell.length_c   1.000
_cell.angle_alpha   90.00
_cell.angle_beta   90.00
_cell.angle_gamma   90.00
#
_symmetry.space_group_name_H-M   'P 1'
#
loop_
_entity.id
_entity.type
_entity.pdbx_description
1 polymer ?
#
loop_
_entity_poly.entity_id
_entity_poly.type
_entity_poly.pdbx_seq_one_letter_code
_entity_poly.pdbx_strand_id
1 'polypeptide(L)'
;MKLIKVRWISLLLLFALAVGAPYLAPGFAFAADDDSSASETKEEDARTVAIGNLEVIDLDFDVGDAIPGNAPVLSIEKTGTRSIRINPVKAGTSNVLIYNTQRKLMRRLQYNVVKSDASAKVLAIRKLLYDIEGITVELVDDKIVIDGDLVVPRDLDRIVQVTSAYPEVLNLVTLSRISREALARRMQKEINDDPGGVNVTVRIINDTFFLLGKVDNTPDKERAETLASTFIPDLMKGASGEMLTQPVKRFAIRNLIVTEEAPPAPPPKMVRVTYHFVEIGKDFLKSSLFKWNPMLGDSSGIQIGQGTAGATAASGTFSGLISNLLPKLQSGANGGFSRVLFSTVQVGETGKTLELVRGDSIPYIAATINGIPQPDNVNANISITVTPNIVGEDQVSLESQFGFTALTGAGAGGKPATKSTNMKNTIRVKTGESTVLGGLISSQASKDIDRDPDQPAAAAGGGAAPSPIFTLLRSKAFRQSKTQFVVFVTPKILEDASSGTADIKAKILNNSQKKRRRVIN
;
A
#
# COMPACT_ATOMS: atom_id res chain seq x y z
N MET A 1 -39.57 22.42 -16.84
CA MET A 1 -40.17 23.40 -17.77
C MET A 1 -39.78 23.03 -19.19
N LYS A 2 -40.75 22.80 -20.09
CA LYS A 2 -40.61 22.51 -21.53
C LYS A 2 -39.77 21.26 -21.90
N LEU A 3 -39.97 20.54 -23.00
CA LEU A 3 -41.10 20.13 -23.87
C LEU A 3 -40.44 19.67 -25.19
N ILE A 4 -40.71 18.41 -25.60
CA ILE A 4 -41.11 18.03 -26.96
C ILE A 4 -40.26 18.52 -28.17
N LYS A 5 -39.74 17.56 -28.96
CA LYS A 5 -40.20 17.41 -30.36
C LYS A 5 -40.00 16.01 -30.96
N VAL A 6 -41.07 15.51 -31.57
CA VAL A 6 -41.14 14.31 -32.41
C VAL A 6 -41.38 14.74 -33.86
N ARG A 7 -40.81 14.03 -34.82
CA ARG A 7 -41.30 13.88 -36.21
C ARG A 7 -40.67 12.60 -36.78
N TRP A 8 -41.37 11.59 -37.30
CA TRP A 8 -42.45 11.54 -38.32
C TRP A 8 -42.02 11.96 -39.72
N ILE A 9 -41.78 10.95 -40.56
CA ILE A 9 -42.01 10.94 -42.01
C ILE A 9 -42.73 9.62 -42.33
N SER A 10 -43.78 9.66 -43.16
CA SER A 10 -44.48 8.47 -43.67
C SER A 10 -45.12 8.82 -45.02
N LEU A 11 -45.00 7.94 -46.01
CA LEU A 11 -45.84 7.86 -47.22
C LEU A 11 -45.65 6.44 -47.83
N LEU A 12 -46.69 5.59 -47.88
CA LEU A 12 -47.56 5.24 -49.04
C LEU A 12 -46.81 4.61 -50.24
N LEU A 13 -47.29 3.59 -50.98
CA LEU A 13 -48.50 2.71 -50.97
C LEU A 13 -48.12 1.40 -51.78
N LEU A 14 -48.95 0.49 -52.35
CA LEU A 14 -50.39 0.40 -52.66
C LEU A 14 -50.86 -1.09 -52.85
N PHE A 15 -51.69 -1.63 -51.95
CA PHE A 15 -52.55 -2.85 -52.12
C PHE A 15 -51.83 -4.22 -52.36
N ALA A 16 -52.49 -5.40 -52.35
CA ALA A 16 -53.93 -5.75 -52.28
C ALA A 16 -54.23 -6.95 -51.32
N LEU A 17 -55.52 -7.30 -51.14
CA LEU A 17 -56.02 -8.34 -50.22
C LEU A 17 -57.20 -9.14 -50.82
N ALA A 18 -57.12 -10.49 -50.81
CA ALA A 18 -58.19 -11.51 -50.87
C ALA A 18 -57.52 -12.91 -50.87
N VAL A 19 -57.85 -13.94 -50.08
CA VAL A 19 -59.14 -14.61 -49.75
C VAL A 19 -59.66 -15.52 -50.89
N GLY A 20 -59.76 -16.84 -50.63
CA GLY A 20 -60.51 -17.78 -51.48
C GLY A 20 -60.01 -19.23 -51.49
N ALA A 21 -60.78 -20.15 -50.91
CA ALA A 21 -60.74 -21.60 -51.11
C ALA A 21 -62.19 -22.14 -51.02
N PRO A 22 -62.50 -23.42 -51.29
CA PRO A 22 -61.78 -24.47 -52.04
C PRO A 22 -62.57 -24.89 -53.31
N TYR A 23 -62.19 -25.96 -54.01
CA TYR A 23 -63.10 -26.69 -54.92
C TYR A 23 -62.90 -28.21 -54.87
N LEU A 24 -64.00 -28.96 -55.10
CA LEU A 24 -64.05 -30.43 -55.08
C LEU A 24 -63.77 -31.05 -56.47
N ALA A 25 -63.51 -32.37 -56.47
CA ALA A 25 -63.46 -33.21 -57.66
C ALA A 25 -64.84 -33.33 -58.38
N PRO A 26 -64.85 -33.93 -59.58
CA PRO A 26 -65.42 -35.27 -59.65
C PRO A 26 -64.53 -36.27 -60.40
N GLY A 27 -64.80 -37.56 -60.21
CA GLY A 27 -64.27 -38.63 -61.05
C GLY A 27 -65.41 -39.36 -61.80
N PHE A 28 -65.07 -40.02 -62.90
CA PHE A 28 -65.92 -41.03 -63.56
C PHE A 28 -65.05 -42.14 -64.15
N ALA A 29 -65.68 -43.25 -64.53
CA ALA A 29 -65.05 -44.58 -64.60
C ALA A 29 -64.78 -45.11 -66.02
N PHE A 30 -63.83 -46.03 -66.08
CA PHE A 30 -63.62 -47.12 -67.06
C PHE A 30 -64.35 -47.06 -68.42
N ALA A 31 -63.55 -47.06 -69.49
CA ALA A 31 -63.66 -48.07 -70.53
C ALA A 31 -62.26 -48.61 -70.82
N ALA A 32 -62.14 -49.92 -71.05
CA ALA A 32 -60.91 -50.54 -71.53
C ALA A 32 -61.15 -51.05 -72.95
N ASP A 33 -60.10 -51.06 -73.76
CA ASP A 33 -59.95 -52.07 -74.80
C ASP A 33 -58.46 -52.45 -74.89
N ASP A 34 -58.19 -53.69 -75.30
CA ASP A 34 -56.90 -54.36 -75.12
C ASP A 34 -56.23 -54.62 -76.49
N ASP A 35 -54.98 -54.21 -76.65
CA ASP A 35 -54.10 -54.81 -77.66
C ASP A 35 -52.64 -54.81 -77.18
N SER A 36 -51.89 -55.78 -77.67
CA SER A 36 -50.85 -56.45 -76.90
C SER A 36 -49.48 -56.41 -77.56
N SER A 37 -48.43 -56.23 -76.75
CA SER A 37 -47.09 -56.76 -77.05
C SER A 37 -46.21 -56.74 -75.80
N ALA A 38 -46.14 -57.88 -75.13
CA ALA A 38 -45.29 -58.03 -73.95
C ALA A 38 -43.80 -58.01 -74.33
N SER A 39 -43.05 -57.11 -73.70
CA SER A 39 -41.60 -57.23 -73.62
C SER A 39 -41.18 -56.91 -72.18
N GLU A 40 -40.94 -57.96 -71.40
CA GLU A 40 -40.56 -57.82 -69.99
C GLU A 40 -39.31 -56.95 -69.83
N THR A 41 -39.47 -55.86 -69.10
CA THR A 41 -38.40 -55.06 -68.51
C THR A 41 -38.71 -55.03 -67.02
N LYS A 42 -37.82 -55.58 -66.17
CA LYS A 42 -38.03 -55.53 -64.72
C LYS A 42 -37.93 -54.09 -64.22
N GLU A 43 -38.72 -53.79 -63.19
CA GLU A 43 -39.05 -52.43 -62.73
C GLU A 43 -37.86 -51.59 -62.23
N GLU A 44 -38.12 -50.29 -62.00
CA GLU A 44 -37.15 -49.29 -61.55
C GLU A 44 -36.79 -49.44 -60.06
N ASP A 45 -35.81 -50.30 -59.77
CA ASP A 45 -35.14 -50.36 -58.47
C ASP A 45 -34.49 -49.00 -58.13
N ALA A 46 -35.00 -48.29 -57.11
CA ALA A 46 -34.40 -47.07 -56.59
C ALA A 46 -33.42 -47.39 -55.44
N ARG A 47 -32.17 -46.89 -55.53
CA ARG A 47 -31.07 -47.16 -54.58
C ARG A 47 -30.37 -45.86 -54.16
N THR A 48 -29.90 -45.82 -52.92
CA THR A 48 -29.14 -44.67 -52.36
C THR A 48 -27.77 -45.14 -51.89
N VAL A 49 -26.70 -44.45 -52.30
CA VAL A 49 -25.30 -44.82 -51.97
C VAL A 49 -24.50 -43.57 -51.63
N ALA A 50 -23.53 -43.68 -50.71
CA ALA A 50 -22.61 -42.60 -50.38
C ALA A 50 -21.43 -42.51 -51.37
N ILE A 51 -20.89 -41.30 -51.58
CA ILE A 51 -19.68 -41.09 -52.39
C ILE A 51 -18.54 -42.01 -51.89
N GLY A 52 -17.89 -42.73 -52.80
CA GLY A 52 -16.76 -43.62 -52.51
C GLY A 52 -17.13 -45.03 -52.03
N ASN A 53 -18.41 -45.32 -51.71
CA ASN A 53 -18.84 -46.69 -51.42
C ASN A 53 -19.12 -47.45 -52.73
N LEU A 54 -18.26 -48.41 -53.08
CA LEU A 54 -18.43 -49.25 -54.27
C LEU A 54 -19.52 -50.31 -54.04
N GLU A 55 -20.51 -50.38 -54.94
CA GLU A 55 -21.50 -51.46 -54.99
C GLU A 55 -21.13 -52.44 -56.11
N VAL A 56 -21.38 -53.74 -55.94
CA VAL A 56 -21.31 -54.75 -57.00
C VAL A 56 -22.68 -55.42 -57.11
N ILE A 57 -23.20 -55.50 -58.33
CA ILE A 57 -24.49 -56.12 -58.64
C ILE A 57 -24.25 -57.36 -59.50
N ASP A 58 -24.70 -58.51 -59.01
CA ASP A 58 -24.85 -59.74 -59.79
C ASP A 58 -26.22 -59.80 -60.45
N LEU A 59 -26.28 -60.30 -61.68
CA LEU A 59 -27.46 -60.21 -62.56
C LEU A 59 -27.94 -61.58 -63.07
N ASP A 60 -29.23 -61.63 -63.36
CA ASP A 60 -29.94 -62.81 -63.87
C ASP A 60 -29.74 -63.05 -65.39
N PHE A 61 -28.94 -62.22 -66.06
CA PHE A 61 -28.59 -62.30 -67.48
C PHE A 61 -27.13 -61.91 -67.74
N ASP A 62 -26.62 -62.27 -68.92
CA ASP A 62 -25.26 -61.94 -69.35
C ASP A 62 -25.21 -60.50 -69.88
N VAL A 63 -24.34 -59.68 -69.27
CA VAL A 63 -24.27 -58.23 -69.52
C VAL A 63 -23.58 -57.95 -70.85
N GLY A 64 -24.25 -57.25 -71.76
CA GLY A 64 -23.64 -56.68 -72.95
C GLY A 64 -22.95 -55.35 -72.62
N ASP A 65 -23.72 -54.41 -72.09
CA ASP A 65 -23.31 -53.02 -71.82
C ASP A 65 -24.07 -52.45 -70.61
N ALA A 66 -23.51 -51.45 -69.93
CA ALA A 66 -24.11 -50.79 -68.77
C ALA A 66 -23.74 -49.29 -68.73
N ILE A 67 -24.73 -48.42 -68.92
CA ILE A 67 -24.53 -47.00 -69.20
C ILE A 67 -25.05 -46.14 -68.03
N PRO A 68 -24.23 -45.25 -67.42
CA PRO A 68 -24.69 -44.26 -66.47
C PRO A 68 -25.23 -43.02 -67.20
N GLY A 69 -26.49 -42.64 -66.92
CA GLY A 69 -27.12 -41.45 -67.49
C GLY A 69 -26.51 -40.12 -67.00
N ASN A 70 -25.77 -40.14 -65.89
CA ASN A 70 -25.03 -38.99 -65.37
C ASN A 70 -23.63 -39.46 -64.89
N ALA A 71 -22.71 -39.68 -65.84
CA ALA A 71 -21.35 -40.16 -65.57
C ALA A 71 -20.54 -39.30 -64.57
N PRO A 72 -20.67 -37.96 -64.53
CA PRO A 72 -20.05 -37.13 -63.47
C PRO A 72 -20.55 -37.38 -62.04
N VAL A 73 -21.69 -38.05 -61.86
CA VAL A 73 -22.25 -38.46 -60.55
C VAL A 73 -21.83 -39.88 -60.19
N LEU A 74 -21.85 -40.80 -61.16
CA LEU A 74 -21.67 -42.23 -60.94
C LEU A 74 -21.09 -42.89 -62.21
N SER A 75 -20.01 -43.66 -62.05
CA SER A 75 -19.43 -44.49 -63.12
C SER A 75 -19.68 -45.99 -62.90
N ILE A 76 -19.49 -46.79 -63.95
CA ILE A 76 -19.81 -48.22 -63.97
C ILE A 76 -18.66 -48.99 -64.63
N GLU A 77 -18.29 -50.13 -64.07
CA GLU A 77 -17.28 -51.04 -64.60
C GLU A 77 -17.82 -52.47 -64.67
N LYS A 78 -17.79 -53.11 -65.86
CA LYS A 78 -18.14 -54.53 -65.96
C LYS A 78 -17.06 -55.37 -65.27
N THR A 79 -17.45 -56.11 -64.22
CA THR A 79 -16.53 -56.88 -63.37
C THR A 79 -16.53 -58.37 -63.72
N GLY A 80 -17.61 -58.88 -64.31
CA GLY A 80 -17.72 -60.26 -64.79
C GLY A 80 -18.76 -60.41 -65.89
N THR A 81 -18.99 -61.64 -66.37
CA THR A 81 -19.97 -61.92 -67.44
C THR A 81 -21.39 -61.47 -67.07
N ARG A 82 -21.72 -61.56 -65.78
CA ARG A 82 -23.05 -61.30 -65.20
C ARG A 82 -23.01 -60.29 -64.04
N SER A 83 -21.92 -59.52 -63.91
CA SER A 83 -21.76 -58.59 -62.79
C SER A 83 -21.11 -57.27 -63.15
N ILE A 84 -21.64 -56.20 -62.56
CA ILE A 84 -21.19 -54.81 -62.73
C ILE A 84 -20.83 -54.21 -61.38
N ARG A 85 -19.78 -53.38 -61.36
CA ARG A 85 -19.41 -52.52 -60.24
C ARG A 85 -19.92 -51.11 -60.52
N ILE A 86 -20.45 -50.47 -59.49
CA ILE A 86 -20.91 -49.09 -59.49
C ILE A 86 -20.02 -48.27 -58.55
N ASN A 87 -19.58 -47.12 -59.03
CA ASN A 87 -18.66 -46.23 -58.33
C ASN A 87 -19.29 -44.82 -58.22
N PRO A 88 -19.79 -44.42 -57.04
CA PRO A 88 -20.40 -43.11 -56.83
C PRO A 88 -19.32 -42.03 -56.64
N VAL A 89 -19.20 -41.12 -57.60
CA VAL A 89 -18.11 -40.13 -57.70
C VAL A 89 -18.51 -38.77 -57.10
N LYS A 90 -19.76 -38.36 -57.24
CA LYS A 90 -20.25 -37.03 -56.82
C LYS A 90 -21.72 -37.09 -56.42
N ALA A 91 -22.13 -36.28 -55.45
CA ALA A 91 -23.52 -36.21 -55.03
C ALA A 91 -24.47 -35.74 -56.15
N GLY A 92 -25.67 -36.33 -56.21
CA GLY A 92 -26.68 -36.11 -57.24
C GLY A 92 -27.35 -37.41 -57.70
N THR A 93 -28.31 -37.32 -58.62
CA THR A 93 -29.03 -38.48 -59.16
C THR A 93 -28.49 -38.93 -60.52
N SER A 94 -28.47 -40.24 -60.76
CA SER A 94 -28.06 -40.88 -62.01
C SER A 94 -28.91 -42.13 -62.27
N ASN A 95 -29.33 -42.36 -63.51
CA ASN A 95 -30.03 -43.60 -63.88
C ASN A 95 -29.04 -44.55 -64.56
N VAL A 96 -29.05 -45.83 -64.19
CA VAL A 96 -28.20 -46.87 -64.76
C VAL A 96 -29.04 -47.74 -65.70
N LEU A 97 -28.64 -47.83 -66.97
CA LEU A 97 -29.31 -48.63 -68.00
C LEU A 97 -28.45 -49.85 -68.34
N ILE A 98 -29.00 -51.06 -68.15
CA ILE A 98 -28.26 -52.32 -68.30
C ILE A 98 -28.84 -53.14 -69.45
N TYR A 99 -27.99 -53.50 -70.40
CA TYR A 99 -28.35 -54.19 -71.64
C TYR A 99 -27.74 -55.60 -71.68
N ASN A 100 -28.44 -56.56 -72.31
CA ASN A 100 -27.86 -57.88 -72.57
C ASN A 100 -26.89 -57.85 -73.78
N THR A 101 -26.23 -58.99 -74.04
CA THR A 101 -25.34 -59.20 -75.19
C THR A 101 -26.00 -58.98 -76.57
N GLN A 102 -27.34 -58.96 -76.64
CA GLN A 102 -28.13 -58.66 -77.85
C GLN A 102 -28.59 -57.20 -77.92
N ARG A 103 -28.10 -56.31 -77.05
CA ARG A 103 -28.50 -54.90 -76.91
C ARG A 103 -29.98 -54.65 -76.57
N LYS A 104 -30.72 -55.66 -76.09
CA LYS A 104 -32.03 -55.42 -75.45
C LYS A 104 -31.80 -54.83 -74.06
N LEU A 105 -32.52 -53.76 -73.70
CA LEU A 105 -32.54 -53.24 -72.33
C LEU A 105 -33.19 -54.28 -71.41
N MET A 106 -32.54 -54.62 -70.29
CA MET A 106 -33.00 -55.65 -69.36
C MET A 106 -33.39 -55.09 -68.00
N ARG A 107 -32.70 -54.03 -67.54
CA ARG A 107 -32.97 -53.39 -66.26
C ARG A 107 -32.61 -51.91 -66.29
N ARG A 108 -33.36 -51.12 -65.54
CA ARG A 108 -33.07 -49.72 -65.22
C ARG A 108 -33.01 -49.59 -63.70
N LEU A 109 -31.99 -48.91 -63.18
CA LEU A 109 -31.85 -48.63 -61.74
C LEU A 109 -31.74 -47.12 -61.55
N GLN A 110 -32.40 -46.56 -60.54
CA GLN A 110 -32.26 -45.14 -60.18
C GLN A 110 -31.32 -45.01 -58.99
N TYR A 111 -30.24 -44.26 -59.13
CA TYR A 111 -29.26 -44.00 -58.08
C TYR A 111 -29.36 -42.56 -57.55
N ASN A 112 -29.47 -42.44 -56.23
CA ASN A 112 -29.27 -41.20 -55.49
C ASN A 112 -27.92 -41.25 -54.75
N VAL A 113 -26.98 -40.39 -55.12
CA VAL A 113 -25.65 -40.33 -54.51
C VAL A 113 -25.61 -39.22 -53.46
N VAL A 114 -25.32 -39.58 -52.20
CA VAL A 114 -25.28 -38.65 -51.06
C VAL A 114 -23.84 -38.40 -50.57
N LYS A 115 -23.59 -37.19 -50.08
CA LYS A 115 -22.25 -36.71 -49.70
C LYS A 115 -21.68 -37.43 -48.46
N SER A 116 -22.52 -37.79 -47.51
CA SER A 116 -22.21 -38.65 -46.37
C SER A 116 -23.52 -39.17 -45.75
N ASP A 117 -23.48 -40.31 -45.07
CA ASP A 117 -24.62 -40.78 -44.28
C ASP A 117 -24.77 -39.97 -42.99
N ALA A 118 -25.52 -38.87 -43.07
CA ALA A 118 -25.88 -38.06 -41.92
C ALA A 118 -26.78 -38.82 -40.93
N SER A 119 -27.61 -39.75 -41.41
CA SER A 119 -28.49 -40.59 -40.59
C SER A 119 -27.68 -41.51 -39.67
N ALA A 120 -26.61 -42.13 -40.18
CA ALA A 120 -25.67 -42.91 -39.36
C ALA A 120 -24.94 -42.06 -38.31
N LYS A 121 -24.56 -40.81 -38.63
CA LYS A 121 -24.00 -39.87 -37.65
C LYS A 121 -25.00 -39.51 -36.55
N VAL A 122 -26.24 -39.17 -36.93
CA VAL A 122 -27.34 -38.88 -35.98
C VAL A 122 -27.63 -40.09 -35.09
N LEU A 123 -27.63 -41.31 -35.65
CA LEU A 123 -27.81 -42.55 -34.87
C LEU A 123 -26.66 -42.78 -33.89
N ALA A 124 -25.41 -42.53 -34.31
CA ALA A 124 -24.24 -42.63 -33.44
C ALA A 124 -24.29 -41.59 -32.29
N ILE A 125 -24.62 -40.33 -32.59
CA ILE A 125 -24.75 -39.26 -31.58
C ILE A 125 -25.91 -39.55 -30.63
N ARG A 126 -27.08 -39.98 -31.13
CA ARG A 126 -28.22 -40.41 -30.29
C ARG A 126 -27.85 -41.57 -29.37
N LYS A 127 -27.00 -42.50 -29.82
CA LYS A 127 -26.48 -43.60 -28.98
C LYS A 127 -25.44 -43.12 -27.96
N LEU A 128 -24.56 -42.19 -28.33
CA LEU A 128 -23.55 -41.61 -27.42
C LEU A 128 -24.17 -40.74 -26.32
N LEU A 129 -25.35 -40.16 -26.57
CA LEU A 129 -26.07 -39.27 -25.65
C LEU A 129 -27.36 -39.89 -25.09
N TYR A 130 -27.59 -41.19 -25.28
CA TYR A 130 -28.83 -41.87 -24.91
C TYR A 130 -29.20 -41.76 -23.42
N ASP A 131 -28.21 -41.78 -22.54
CA ASP A 131 -28.41 -41.76 -21.08
C ASP A 131 -28.75 -40.36 -20.53
N ILE A 132 -28.85 -39.33 -21.39
CA ILE A 132 -28.96 -37.93 -20.98
C ILE A 132 -30.41 -37.45 -21.05
N GLU A 133 -30.98 -37.13 -19.90
CA GLU A 133 -32.36 -36.63 -19.79
C GLU A 133 -32.50 -35.15 -20.20
N GLY A 134 -33.59 -34.84 -20.92
CA GLY A 134 -34.01 -33.47 -21.24
C GLY A 134 -33.51 -32.92 -22.58
N ILE A 135 -32.72 -33.69 -23.35
CA ILE A 135 -32.23 -33.28 -24.67
C ILE A 135 -32.89 -34.02 -25.84
N THR A 136 -32.98 -33.36 -26.99
CA THR A 136 -33.32 -33.98 -28.28
C THR A 136 -32.13 -33.92 -29.22
N VAL A 137 -32.06 -34.88 -30.15
CA VAL A 137 -31.08 -34.90 -31.25
C VAL A 137 -31.86 -35.05 -32.54
N GLU A 138 -31.73 -34.11 -33.46
CA GLU A 138 -32.52 -34.03 -34.70
C GLU A 138 -31.63 -33.66 -35.90
N LEU A 139 -32.11 -33.99 -37.11
CA LEU A 139 -31.48 -33.59 -38.36
C LEU A 139 -32.32 -32.48 -38.98
N VAL A 140 -31.75 -31.28 -39.10
CA VAL A 140 -32.37 -30.10 -39.69
C VAL A 140 -31.55 -29.72 -40.92
N ASP A 141 -32.14 -29.90 -42.10
CA ASP A 141 -31.46 -29.84 -43.40
C ASP A 141 -30.21 -30.76 -43.45
N ASP A 142 -29.01 -30.18 -43.58
CA ASP A 142 -27.70 -30.85 -43.61
C ASP A 142 -26.96 -30.73 -42.26
N LYS A 143 -27.67 -30.36 -41.17
CA LYS A 143 -27.09 -30.11 -39.84
C LYS A 143 -27.72 -30.95 -38.76
N ILE A 144 -26.88 -31.49 -37.88
CA ILE A 144 -27.31 -32.19 -36.68
C ILE A 144 -27.49 -31.14 -35.58
N VAL A 145 -28.67 -31.09 -34.98
CA VAL A 145 -29.00 -30.17 -33.88
C VAL A 145 -29.18 -30.98 -32.61
N ILE A 146 -28.59 -30.50 -31.50
CA ILE A 146 -28.89 -31.00 -30.15
C ILE A 146 -29.51 -29.84 -29.38
N ASP A 147 -30.75 -30.00 -28.93
CA ASP A 147 -31.52 -28.96 -28.23
C ASP A 147 -32.11 -29.52 -26.92
N GLY A 148 -32.69 -28.65 -26.09
CA GLY A 148 -33.41 -29.02 -24.86
C GLY A 148 -32.78 -28.51 -23.56
N ASP A 149 -33.46 -28.84 -22.45
CA ASP A 149 -33.16 -28.37 -21.10
C ASP A 149 -32.60 -29.51 -20.24
N LEU A 150 -31.27 -29.54 -20.12
CA LEU A 150 -30.53 -30.58 -19.42
C LEU A 150 -30.85 -30.61 -17.91
N VAL A 151 -31.26 -31.78 -17.42
CA VAL A 151 -31.61 -32.00 -16.01
C VAL A 151 -30.37 -32.22 -15.12
N VAL A 152 -29.37 -32.94 -15.61
CA VAL A 152 -28.17 -33.34 -14.84
C VAL A 152 -26.95 -32.55 -15.29
N PRO A 153 -26.39 -31.61 -14.47
CA PRO A 153 -25.28 -30.75 -14.90
C PRO A 153 -24.01 -31.50 -15.36
N ARG A 154 -23.75 -32.69 -14.79
CA ARG A 154 -22.58 -33.52 -15.14
C ARG A 154 -22.58 -33.99 -16.59
N ASP A 155 -23.75 -34.21 -17.18
CA ASP A 155 -23.84 -34.69 -18.56
C ASP A 155 -23.56 -33.59 -19.59
N LEU A 156 -23.43 -32.33 -19.15
CA LEU A 156 -22.95 -31.23 -19.99
C LEU A 156 -21.52 -31.49 -20.48
N ASP A 157 -20.65 -32.09 -19.65
CA ASP A 157 -19.29 -32.51 -20.04
C ASP A 157 -19.34 -33.49 -21.21
N ARG A 158 -20.26 -34.45 -21.15
CA ARG A 158 -20.48 -35.48 -22.18
C ARG A 158 -21.01 -34.89 -23.49
N ILE A 159 -21.92 -33.92 -23.41
CA ILE A 159 -22.41 -33.18 -24.60
C ILE A 159 -21.26 -32.35 -25.21
N VAL A 160 -20.49 -31.61 -24.40
CA VAL A 160 -19.34 -30.81 -24.86
C VAL A 160 -18.29 -31.70 -25.53
N GLN A 161 -17.97 -32.86 -24.93
CA GLN A 161 -17.03 -33.81 -25.50
C GLN A 161 -17.51 -34.39 -26.85
N VAL A 162 -18.79 -34.77 -26.96
CA VAL A 162 -19.37 -35.29 -28.22
C VAL A 162 -19.43 -34.20 -29.29
N THR A 163 -19.85 -32.98 -28.96
CA THR A 163 -19.89 -31.86 -29.93
C THR A 163 -18.50 -31.40 -30.37
N SER A 164 -17.47 -31.61 -29.55
CA SER A 164 -16.07 -31.40 -29.94
C SER A 164 -15.54 -32.49 -30.87
N ALA A 165 -16.10 -33.71 -30.83
CA ALA A 165 -15.80 -34.81 -31.76
C ALA A 165 -16.57 -34.72 -33.09
N TYR A 166 -17.69 -33.98 -33.12
CA TYR A 166 -18.52 -33.75 -34.31
C TYR A 166 -18.78 -32.23 -34.50
N PRO A 167 -17.81 -31.46 -35.05
CA PRO A 167 -17.92 -30.00 -35.19
C PRO A 167 -19.06 -29.51 -36.10
N GLU A 168 -19.68 -30.39 -36.89
CA GLU A 168 -20.89 -30.10 -37.66
C GLU A 168 -22.18 -29.99 -36.80
N VAL A 169 -22.12 -30.33 -35.51
CA VAL A 169 -23.28 -30.36 -34.61
C VAL A 169 -23.56 -28.98 -34.01
N LEU A 170 -24.77 -28.48 -34.21
CA LEU A 170 -25.27 -27.28 -33.57
C LEU A 170 -25.79 -27.60 -32.16
N ASN A 171 -25.01 -27.22 -31.14
CA ASN A 171 -25.40 -27.35 -29.74
C ASN A 171 -26.26 -26.15 -29.29
N LEU A 172 -27.55 -26.37 -29.04
CA LEU A 172 -28.50 -25.40 -28.50
C LEU A 172 -28.84 -25.62 -27.02
N VAL A 173 -28.49 -26.80 -26.47
CA VAL A 173 -28.79 -27.23 -25.09
C VAL A 173 -28.55 -26.14 -24.03
N THR A 174 -29.50 -26.01 -23.11
CA THR A 174 -29.42 -25.16 -21.92
C THR A 174 -29.48 -26.03 -20.64
N LEU A 175 -29.19 -25.44 -19.47
CA LEU A 175 -29.43 -26.10 -18.19
C LEU A 175 -30.85 -25.77 -17.72
N SER A 176 -31.62 -26.80 -17.38
CA SER A 176 -32.94 -26.64 -16.75
C SER A 176 -32.87 -25.69 -15.55
N ARG A 177 -33.94 -24.92 -15.31
CA ARG A 177 -34.02 -23.98 -14.18
C ARG A 177 -33.72 -24.67 -12.85
N ILE A 178 -34.23 -25.89 -12.65
CA ILE A 178 -34.02 -26.67 -11.41
C ILE A 178 -32.52 -26.96 -11.23
N SER A 179 -31.85 -27.35 -12.30
CA SER A 179 -30.43 -27.69 -12.36
C SER A 179 -29.54 -26.47 -12.12
N ARG A 180 -29.87 -25.31 -12.71
CA ARG A 180 -29.20 -24.04 -12.43
C ARG A 180 -29.34 -23.63 -10.96
N GLU A 181 -30.55 -23.68 -10.41
CA GLU A 181 -30.76 -23.35 -8.99
C GLU A 181 -30.05 -24.34 -8.05
N ALA A 182 -30.00 -25.63 -8.38
CA ALA A 182 -29.24 -26.62 -7.62
C ALA A 182 -27.72 -26.35 -7.69
N LEU A 183 -27.20 -25.98 -8.87
CA LEU A 183 -25.80 -25.60 -9.05
C LEU A 183 -25.47 -24.33 -8.25
N ALA A 184 -26.28 -23.28 -8.33
CA ALA A 184 -26.08 -22.05 -7.55
C ALA A 184 -26.11 -22.30 -6.04
N ARG A 185 -27.05 -23.12 -5.55
CA ARG A 185 -27.12 -23.52 -4.13
C ARG A 185 -25.86 -24.30 -3.71
N ARG A 186 -25.33 -25.16 -4.58
CA ARG A 186 -24.09 -25.90 -4.31
C ARG A 186 -22.85 -25.01 -4.33
N MET A 187 -22.69 -24.18 -5.36
CA MET A 187 -21.62 -23.17 -5.46
C MET A 187 -21.60 -22.28 -4.22
N GLN A 188 -22.77 -21.76 -3.81
CA GLN A 188 -22.87 -20.92 -2.61
C GLN A 188 -22.46 -21.68 -1.35
N LYS A 189 -22.90 -22.94 -1.19
CA LYS A 189 -22.50 -23.75 -0.05
C LYS A 189 -20.98 -23.95 -0.02
N GLU A 190 -20.39 -24.41 -1.11
CA GLU A 190 -18.98 -24.85 -1.12
C GLU A 190 -18.01 -23.65 -1.06
N ILE A 191 -18.44 -22.44 -1.45
CA ILE A 191 -17.71 -21.18 -1.22
C ILE A 191 -17.78 -20.72 0.24
N ASN A 192 -18.94 -20.92 0.91
CA ASN A 192 -19.15 -20.46 2.28
C ASN A 192 -18.65 -21.48 3.34
N ASP A 193 -18.54 -22.76 2.96
CA ASP A 193 -17.96 -23.85 3.76
C ASP A 193 -16.41 -23.92 3.64
N ASP A 194 -15.79 -23.18 2.71
CA ASP A 194 -14.32 -23.01 2.62
C ASP A 194 -13.77 -22.35 3.90
N PRO A 195 -12.58 -22.72 4.39
CA PRO A 195 -11.98 -22.08 5.58
C PRO A 195 -11.67 -20.58 5.41
N GLY A 196 -11.76 -20.01 4.21
CA GLY A 196 -11.81 -18.57 3.97
C GLY A 196 -13.14 -17.90 4.38
N GLY A 197 -14.17 -18.67 4.74
CA GLY A 197 -15.33 -18.22 5.52
C GLY A 197 -16.19 -17.12 4.89
N VAL A 198 -16.18 -16.99 3.56
CA VAL A 198 -16.80 -15.85 2.88
C VAL A 198 -18.32 -15.91 2.93
N ASN A 199 -18.98 -14.81 3.29
CA ASN A 199 -20.43 -14.67 3.16
C ASN A 199 -20.81 -14.31 1.71
N VAL A 200 -20.76 -15.29 0.79
CA VAL A 200 -21.24 -15.15 -0.59
C VAL A 200 -22.70 -15.58 -0.70
N THR A 201 -23.44 -14.88 -1.55
CA THR A 201 -24.73 -15.27 -2.12
C THR A 201 -24.56 -15.46 -3.62
N VAL A 202 -24.96 -16.61 -4.16
CA VAL A 202 -24.91 -16.88 -5.62
C VAL A 202 -26.30 -16.63 -6.21
N ARG A 203 -26.42 -15.60 -7.05
CA ARG A 203 -27.69 -15.25 -7.72
C ARG A 203 -27.62 -15.57 -9.20
N ILE A 204 -28.65 -16.23 -9.72
CA ILE A 204 -28.82 -16.47 -11.16
C ILE A 204 -29.59 -15.28 -11.74
N ILE A 205 -29.10 -14.70 -12.83
CA ILE A 205 -29.85 -13.78 -13.68
C ILE A 205 -29.63 -14.24 -15.13
N ASN A 206 -30.71 -14.58 -15.82
CA ASN A 206 -30.68 -15.30 -17.09
C ASN A 206 -29.85 -16.60 -16.94
N ASP A 207 -28.81 -16.78 -17.76
CA ASP A 207 -27.87 -17.92 -17.72
C ASP A 207 -26.51 -17.52 -17.14
N THR A 208 -26.48 -16.52 -16.25
CA THR A 208 -25.26 -16.00 -15.60
C THR A 208 -25.35 -16.11 -14.08
N PHE A 209 -24.29 -16.63 -13.46
CA PHE A 209 -24.14 -16.75 -12.01
C PHE A 209 -23.37 -15.54 -11.46
N PHE A 210 -24.02 -14.76 -10.60
CA PHE A 210 -23.44 -13.59 -9.95
C PHE A 210 -23.04 -13.94 -8.52
N LEU A 211 -21.74 -13.81 -8.22
CA LEU A 211 -21.20 -13.95 -6.87
C LEU A 211 -21.31 -12.58 -6.18
N LEU A 212 -22.13 -12.48 -5.14
CA LEU A 212 -22.39 -11.25 -4.39
C LEU A 212 -22.03 -11.46 -2.93
N GLY A 213 -21.18 -10.61 -2.36
CA GLY A 213 -20.75 -10.77 -0.96
C GLY A 213 -19.72 -9.73 -0.54
N LYS A 214 -19.24 -9.88 0.69
CA LYS A 214 -18.12 -9.14 1.27
C LYS A 214 -16.99 -10.09 1.66
N VAL A 215 -15.74 -9.65 1.51
CA VAL A 215 -14.52 -10.40 1.86
C VAL A 215 -13.50 -9.44 2.50
N ASP A 216 -12.69 -9.93 3.44
CA ASP A 216 -11.70 -9.11 4.15
C ASP A 216 -10.43 -8.78 3.32
N ASN A 217 -10.16 -9.55 2.25
CA ASN A 217 -8.95 -9.44 1.41
C ASN A 217 -9.20 -9.88 -0.05
N THR A 218 -8.28 -9.54 -0.96
CA THR A 218 -8.37 -9.89 -2.38
C THR A 218 -8.15 -11.39 -2.69
N PRO A 219 -7.15 -12.09 -2.09
CA PRO A 219 -6.94 -13.53 -2.35
C PRO A 219 -8.16 -14.42 -2.09
N ASP A 220 -8.95 -14.15 -1.04
CA ASP A 220 -10.16 -14.91 -0.73
C ASP A 220 -11.28 -14.66 -1.76
N LYS A 221 -11.36 -13.44 -2.33
CA LYS A 221 -12.25 -13.11 -3.46
C LYS A 221 -11.85 -13.86 -4.74
N GLU A 222 -10.55 -13.99 -5.00
CA GLU A 222 -10.02 -14.76 -6.15
C GLU A 222 -10.26 -16.27 -5.95
N ARG A 223 -10.12 -16.79 -4.71
CA ARG A 223 -10.45 -18.18 -4.37
C ARG A 223 -11.94 -18.46 -4.57
N ALA A 224 -12.84 -17.58 -4.13
CA ALA A 224 -14.28 -17.74 -4.33
C ALA A 224 -14.66 -17.79 -5.82
N GLU A 225 -14.02 -17.00 -6.68
CA GLU A 225 -14.20 -17.07 -8.14
C GLU A 225 -13.62 -18.36 -8.75
N THR A 226 -12.48 -18.83 -8.24
CA THR A 226 -11.85 -20.09 -8.66
C THR A 226 -12.73 -21.29 -8.29
N LEU A 227 -13.22 -21.37 -7.05
CA LEU A 227 -14.16 -22.38 -6.58
C LEU A 227 -15.45 -22.37 -7.42
N ALA A 228 -16.02 -21.19 -7.69
CA ALA A 228 -17.17 -21.05 -8.57
C ALA A 228 -16.89 -21.61 -9.97
N SER A 229 -15.73 -21.30 -10.56
CA SER A 229 -15.37 -21.73 -11.92
C SER A 229 -15.27 -23.25 -12.06
N THR A 230 -14.93 -23.98 -11.00
CA THR A 230 -14.87 -25.45 -10.99
C THR A 230 -16.23 -26.13 -11.16
N PHE A 231 -17.35 -25.41 -10.94
CA PHE A 231 -18.70 -25.94 -11.14
C PHE A 231 -19.25 -25.82 -12.57
N ILE A 232 -18.49 -25.24 -13.49
CA ILE A 232 -18.92 -25.00 -14.88
C ILE A 232 -17.84 -25.56 -15.82
N PRO A 233 -18.20 -26.35 -16.85
CA PRO A 233 -17.20 -26.92 -17.76
C PRO A 233 -16.41 -25.82 -18.47
N ASP A 234 -15.08 -25.89 -18.44
CA ASP A 234 -14.25 -25.00 -19.26
C ASP A 234 -14.43 -25.41 -20.74
N LEU A 235 -15.18 -24.57 -21.47
CA LEU A 235 -15.41 -24.72 -22.90
C LEU A 235 -14.09 -24.49 -23.64
N MET A 236 -13.28 -25.56 -23.74
CA MET A 236 -11.91 -25.51 -24.18
C MET A 236 -11.74 -24.69 -25.46
N LYS A 237 -10.82 -23.72 -25.41
CA LYS A 237 -10.41 -22.95 -26.59
C LYS A 237 -9.88 -23.93 -27.64
N GLY A 238 -10.49 -23.92 -28.82
CA GLY A 238 -10.12 -24.82 -29.91
C GLY A 238 -8.62 -24.76 -30.22
N ALA A 239 -8.01 -25.93 -30.46
CA ALA A 239 -6.55 -26.10 -30.52
C ALA A 239 -5.84 -25.33 -31.66
N SER A 240 -6.59 -24.70 -32.57
CA SER A 240 -6.07 -23.83 -33.64
C SER A 240 -5.96 -22.34 -33.26
N GLY A 241 -6.54 -21.91 -32.13
CA GLY A 241 -6.52 -20.51 -31.69
C GLY A 241 -7.44 -19.55 -32.48
N GLU A 242 -8.02 -19.98 -33.61
CA GLU A 242 -9.05 -19.21 -34.31
C GLU A 242 -10.38 -19.22 -33.55
N MET A 243 -10.97 -18.04 -33.38
CA MET A 243 -12.26 -17.88 -32.72
C MET A 243 -13.42 -18.20 -33.68
N LEU A 244 -13.65 -19.50 -33.89
CA LEU A 244 -14.85 -20.03 -34.53
C LEU A 244 -16.09 -19.46 -33.83
N THR A 245 -16.75 -18.51 -34.51
CA THR A 245 -18.04 -17.87 -34.16
C THR A 245 -18.34 -17.74 -32.67
N GLN A 246 -17.90 -16.62 -32.05
CA GLN A 246 -18.14 -16.21 -30.65
C GLN A 246 -18.99 -17.21 -29.84
N PRO A 247 -18.38 -18.15 -29.07
CA PRO A 247 -19.15 -19.08 -28.27
C PRO A 247 -20.03 -18.27 -27.31
N VAL A 248 -21.35 -18.39 -27.48
CA VAL A 248 -22.32 -17.74 -26.60
C VAL A 248 -21.97 -18.16 -25.18
N LYS A 249 -21.67 -17.19 -24.31
CA LYS A 249 -21.23 -17.45 -22.92
C LYS A 249 -22.41 -17.90 -22.05
N ARG A 250 -23.01 -19.04 -22.41
CA ARG A 250 -23.94 -19.80 -21.57
C ARG A 250 -23.18 -20.16 -20.29
N PHE A 251 -23.80 -19.93 -19.15
CA PHE A 251 -23.22 -20.24 -17.83
C PHE A 251 -21.97 -19.41 -17.48
N ALA A 252 -21.96 -18.12 -17.82
CA ALA A 252 -20.92 -17.20 -17.34
C ALA A 252 -20.99 -17.01 -15.81
N ILE A 253 -19.84 -16.94 -15.15
CA ILE A 253 -19.71 -16.43 -13.77
C ILE A 253 -19.35 -14.93 -13.81
N ARG A 254 -19.86 -14.18 -12.84
CA ARG A 254 -19.55 -12.76 -12.62
C ARG A 254 -19.28 -12.51 -11.14
N ASN A 255 -18.01 -12.27 -10.82
CA ASN A 255 -17.59 -11.86 -9.50
C ASN A 255 -17.94 -10.38 -9.24
N LEU A 256 -18.93 -10.14 -8.37
CA LEU A 256 -19.32 -8.82 -7.85
C LEU A 256 -19.05 -8.72 -6.33
N ILE A 257 -18.14 -9.54 -5.82
CA ILE A 257 -17.76 -9.54 -4.41
C ILE A 257 -16.94 -8.27 -4.12
N VAL A 258 -17.23 -7.61 -3.00
CA VAL A 258 -16.56 -6.38 -2.55
C VAL A 258 -15.55 -6.72 -1.45
N THR A 259 -14.31 -6.25 -1.61
CA THR A 259 -13.32 -6.30 -0.51
C THR A 259 -13.63 -5.18 0.47
N GLU A 260 -13.80 -5.49 1.75
CA GLU A 260 -13.98 -4.49 2.80
C GLU A 260 -12.61 -4.07 3.33
N GLU A 261 -12.22 -2.83 3.05
CA GLU A 261 -10.97 -2.28 3.56
C GLU A 261 -11.04 -2.19 5.09
N ALA A 262 -10.06 -2.81 5.76
CA ALA A 262 -10.02 -2.87 7.22
C ALA A 262 -10.11 -1.47 7.83
N PRO A 263 -10.88 -1.27 8.93
CA PRO A 263 -11.09 0.05 9.51
C PRO A 263 -9.74 0.71 9.83
N PRO A 264 -9.57 2.00 9.50
CA PRO A 264 -8.27 2.66 9.61
C PRO A 264 -7.74 2.57 11.04
N ALA A 265 -6.48 2.16 11.16
CA ALA A 265 -5.85 1.92 12.46
C ALA A 265 -6.01 3.13 13.38
N PRO A 266 -6.36 2.93 14.67
CA PRO A 266 -6.62 4.04 15.58
C PRO A 266 -5.38 4.94 15.68
N PRO A 267 -5.55 6.28 15.71
CA PRO A 267 -4.44 7.22 15.64
C PRO A 267 -3.44 6.97 16.78
N PRO A 268 -2.12 7.05 16.52
CA PRO A 268 -1.11 6.73 17.51
C PRO A 268 -1.21 7.68 18.70
N LYS A 269 -1.39 7.11 19.90
CA LYS A 269 -1.45 7.88 21.16
C LYS A 269 -0.20 8.74 21.29
N MET A 270 -0.41 10.02 21.55
CA MET A 270 0.67 10.99 21.70
C MET A 270 1.07 11.12 23.17
N VAL A 271 2.29 11.57 23.42
CA VAL A 271 2.82 11.83 24.75
C VAL A 271 3.40 13.24 24.77
N ARG A 272 2.96 14.04 25.73
CA ARG A 272 3.70 15.21 26.19
C ARG A 272 4.76 14.77 27.18
N VAL A 273 5.97 15.31 27.06
CA VAL A 273 6.98 15.27 28.12
C VAL A 273 7.31 16.71 28.51
N THR A 274 7.15 17.03 29.79
CA THR A 274 7.51 18.34 30.36
C THR A 274 8.73 18.16 31.26
N TYR A 275 9.75 18.99 31.09
CA TYR A 275 10.90 19.05 31.99
C TYR A 275 10.93 20.38 32.73
N HIS A 276 11.25 20.34 34.02
CA HIS A 276 11.49 21.53 34.84
C HIS A 276 12.89 21.46 35.44
N PHE A 277 13.71 22.47 35.15
CA PHE A 277 15.08 22.61 35.62
C PHE A 277 15.11 23.71 36.68
N VAL A 278 15.47 23.34 37.90
CA VAL A 278 15.52 24.26 39.05
C VAL A 278 16.95 24.35 39.53
N GLU A 279 17.55 25.54 39.45
CA GLU A 279 18.83 25.83 40.09
C GLU A 279 18.63 26.86 41.20
N ILE A 280 19.24 26.62 42.37
CA ILE A 280 19.28 27.53 43.51
C ILE A 280 20.74 27.70 43.91
N GLY A 281 21.27 28.90 43.71
CA GLY A 281 22.61 29.31 44.15
C GLY A 281 22.53 30.17 45.41
N LYS A 282 23.40 29.92 46.38
CA LYS A 282 23.62 30.78 47.54
C LYS A 282 25.11 31.00 47.74
N ASP A 283 25.54 32.24 47.56
CA ASP A 283 26.91 32.69 47.81
C ASP A 283 26.95 33.57 49.07
N PHE A 284 27.98 33.37 49.88
CA PHE A 284 28.26 34.18 51.06
C PHE A 284 29.76 34.45 51.14
N LEU A 285 30.13 35.71 51.33
CA LEU A 285 31.50 36.14 51.55
C LEU A 285 31.50 37.08 52.76
N LYS A 286 32.30 36.75 53.78
CA LYS A 286 32.58 37.64 54.91
C LYS A 286 34.09 37.80 55.05
N SER A 287 34.57 39.01 54.84
CA SER A 287 36.00 39.35 54.92
C SER A 287 36.25 40.43 55.97
N SER A 288 37.39 40.31 56.65
CA SER A 288 37.99 41.36 57.46
C SER A 288 39.48 41.38 57.17
N LEU A 289 40.01 42.55 56.83
CA LEU A 289 41.41 42.83 56.55
C LEU A 289 41.84 44.02 57.40
N PHE A 290 42.77 43.78 58.32
CA PHE A 290 43.57 44.83 58.93
C PHE A 290 44.96 44.79 58.29
N LYS A 291 45.40 45.92 57.73
CA LYS A 291 46.71 46.04 57.08
C LYS A 291 47.37 47.35 57.45
N TRP A 292 48.61 47.26 57.91
CA TRP A 292 49.48 48.39 58.24
C TRP A 292 50.89 48.09 57.74
N ASN A 293 51.31 48.86 56.73
CA ASN A 293 52.57 48.70 56.03
C ASN A 293 53.13 50.09 55.66
N PRO A 294 53.64 50.86 56.64
CA PRO A 294 54.21 52.18 56.38
C PRO A 294 55.43 52.06 55.46
N MET A 295 55.48 52.94 54.46
CA MET A 295 56.51 52.95 53.42
C MET A 295 57.27 54.28 53.44
N LEU A 296 58.60 54.21 53.44
CA LEU A 296 59.44 55.35 53.11
C LEU A 296 59.16 55.74 51.65
N GLY A 297 58.74 56.99 51.43
CA GLY A 297 58.50 57.51 50.08
C GLY A 297 59.83 57.82 49.38
N ASP A 298 60.09 57.20 48.24
CA ASP A 298 61.31 57.42 47.44
C ASP A 298 61.32 58.79 46.71
N SER A 299 60.22 59.54 46.80
CA SER A 299 60.11 60.94 46.38
C SER A 299 60.89 61.86 47.32
N SER A 300 62.22 61.77 47.29
CA SER A 300 63.17 62.58 48.06
C SER A 300 63.31 64.03 47.55
N GLY A 301 62.17 64.65 47.23
CA GLY A 301 62.05 66.05 46.80
C GLY A 301 62.27 67.01 47.96
N ILE A 302 63.54 67.24 48.33
CA ILE A 302 63.93 68.23 49.34
C ILE A 302 63.71 69.64 48.79
N GLN A 303 62.47 70.15 48.89
CA GLN A 303 62.21 71.58 48.85
C GLN A 303 62.54 72.19 50.21
N ILE A 304 63.84 72.43 50.45
CA ILE A 304 64.25 73.43 51.44
C ILE A 304 63.72 74.78 50.94
N GLY A 305 62.67 75.28 51.59
CA GLY A 305 62.24 76.65 51.40
C GLY A 305 63.37 77.59 51.82
N GLN A 306 63.89 78.37 50.88
CA GLN A 306 64.77 79.48 51.21
C GLN A 306 63.98 80.49 52.05
N GLY A 307 64.33 80.61 53.33
CA GLY A 307 64.00 81.82 54.09
C GLY A 307 64.66 83.02 53.40
N THR A 308 64.01 84.18 53.42
CA THR A 308 64.39 85.37 52.62
C THR A 308 65.69 86.05 53.07
N ALA A 309 66.48 85.41 53.94
CA ALA A 309 67.86 85.74 54.27
C ALA A 309 68.69 84.45 54.25
N GLY A 310 69.67 84.37 53.32
CA GLY A 310 70.42 83.14 53.05
C GLY A 310 71.42 82.77 54.14
N ALA A 311 70.99 81.99 55.14
CA ALA A 311 71.84 81.42 56.18
C ALA A 311 71.66 79.90 56.27
N THR A 312 72.75 79.15 56.07
CA THR A 312 72.77 77.68 56.13
C THR A 312 72.88 77.16 57.56
N ALA A 313 71.74 76.96 58.21
CA ALA A 313 71.67 76.35 59.54
C ALA A 313 72.03 74.86 59.49
N ALA A 314 73.26 74.51 59.89
CA ALA A 314 73.73 73.13 60.00
C ALA A 314 73.12 72.43 61.24
N SER A 315 71.89 71.95 61.11
CA SER A 315 71.23 71.08 62.11
C SER A 315 70.57 69.90 61.42
N GLY A 316 71.06 68.69 61.69
CA GLY A 316 70.76 67.46 60.95
C GLY A 316 69.35 66.89 61.19
N THR A 317 68.32 67.57 60.68
CA THR A 317 66.92 67.12 60.78
C THR A 317 66.59 66.16 59.63
N PHE A 318 66.60 64.86 59.90
CA PHE A 318 66.23 63.83 58.93
C PHE A 318 64.70 63.81 58.68
N SER A 319 64.24 64.60 57.71
CA SER A 319 62.82 64.76 57.36
C SER A 319 62.38 63.81 56.23
N GLY A 320 62.23 62.52 56.55
CA GLY A 320 61.62 61.54 55.64
C GLY A 320 60.09 61.52 55.72
N LEU A 321 59.39 61.58 54.58
CA LEU A 321 57.93 61.45 54.54
C LEU A 321 57.51 59.97 54.56
N ILE A 322 56.82 59.55 55.63
CA ILE A 322 56.27 58.19 55.77
C ILE A 322 54.87 58.15 55.13
N SER A 323 54.76 57.42 54.03
CA SER A 323 53.47 57.11 53.40
C SER A 323 52.80 55.89 54.06
N ASN A 324 51.47 55.78 53.95
CA ASN A 324 50.67 54.73 54.58
C ASN A 324 50.86 54.59 56.12
N LEU A 325 51.16 55.70 56.82
CA LEU A 325 51.36 55.72 58.28
C LEU A 325 50.12 55.28 59.07
N LEU A 326 48.91 55.50 58.56
CA LEU A 326 47.67 55.09 59.23
C LEU A 326 47.25 53.66 58.82
N PRO A 327 46.90 52.77 59.77
CA PRO A 327 46.42 51.43 59.47
C PRO A 327 45.05 51.47 58.78
N LYS A 328 44.82 50.55 57.83
CA LYS A 328 43.54 50.42 57.12
C LYS A 328 42.79 49.17 57.61
N LEU A 329 41.53 49.37 58.00
CA LEU A 329 40.59 48.29 58.29
C LEU A 329 39.52 48.26 57.18
N GLN A 330 39.43 47.13 56.48
CA GLN A 330 38.34 46.83 55.55
C GLN A 330 37.56 45.63 56.08
N SER A 331 36.28 45.81 56.36
CA SER A 331 35.40 44.74 56.84
C SER A 331 34.11 44.75 56.03
N GLY A 332 33.68 43.58 55.55
CA GLY A 332 32.54 43.46 54.67
C GLY A 332 31.86 42.09 54.77
N ALA A 333 30.56 42.08 54.51
CA ALA A 333 29.78 40.87 54.29
C ALA A 333 28.91 41.07 53.04
N ASN A 334 28.96 40.11 52.13
CA ASN A 334 28.16 40.07 50.91
C ASN A 334 27.45 38.71 50.83
N GLY A 335 26.18 38.71 50.44
CA GLY A 335 25.33 37.52 50.36
C GLY A 335 24.46 37.58 49.10
N GLY A 336 24.69 36.63 48.20
CA GLY A 336 23.93 36.48 46.96
C GLY A 336 23.00 35.28 47.00
N PHE A 337 21.81 35.44 46.44
CA PHE A 337 20.87 34.35 46.17
C PHE A 337 20.50 34.39 44.69
N SER A 338 20.66 33.27 44.00
CA SER A 338 20.21 33.07 42.61
C SER A 338 19.18 31.96 42.57
N ARG A 339 18.15 32.13 41.74
CA ARG A 339 17.21 31.06 41.40
C ARG A 339 16.94 31.10 39.90
N VAL A 340 17.31 30.03 39.21
CA VAL A 340 16.98 29.81 37.81
C VAL A 340 15.87 28.77 37.72
N LEU A 341 14.81 29.09 37.00
CA LEU A 341 13.78 28.13 36.60
C LEU A 341 13.71 28.12 35.08
N PHE A 342 14.15 27.03 34.47
CA PHE A 342 13.99 26.77 33.05
C PHE A 342 13.00 25.61 32.88
N SER A 343 12.28 25.56 31.76
CA SER A 343 11.30 24.50 31.51
C SER A 343 11.11 24.30 30.01
N THR A 344 10.98 23.05 29.60
CA THR A 344 10.72 22.66 28.21
C THR A 344 9.51 21.75 28.15
N VAL A 345 8.82 21.77 27.00
CA VAL A 345 7.76 20.83 26.69
C VAL A 345 8.02 20.28 25.31
N GLN A 346 7.97 18.96 25.18
CA GLN A 346 7.98 18.25 23.90
C GLN A 346 6.67 17.45 23.78
N VAL A 347 6.19 17.24 22.55
CA VAL A 347 5.00 16.44 22.25
C VAL A 347 5.27 15.64 20.97
N GLY A 348 4.90 14.35 20.96
CA GLY A 348 4.93 13.51 19.77
C GLY A 348 4.38 12.12 20.04
N GLU A 349 4.52 11.22 19.07
CA GLU A 349 3.98 9.85 19.13
C GLU A 349 4.74 8.95 20.11
N THR A 350 4.05 7.97 20.70
CA THR A 350 4.69 6.88 21.43
C THR A 350 5.65 6.09 20.55
N GLY A 351 6.85 5.78 21.06
CA GLY A 351 7.91 5.05 20.35
C GLY A 351 8.75 5.90 19.38
N LYS A 352 8.47 7.20 19.21
CA LYS A 352 9.29 8.11 18.38
C LYS A 352 10.22 8.95 19.25
N THR A 353 11.48 9.07 18.83
CA THR A 353 12.44 9.98 19.47
C THR A 353 12.05 11.43 19.23
N LEU A 354 11.91 12.20 20.31
CA LEU A 354 11.70 13.64 20.30
C LEU A 354 13.02 14.34 20.62
N GLU A 355 13.31 15.46 19.97
CA GLU A 355 14.55 16.22 20.17
C GLU A 355 14.27 17.72 20.30
N LEU A 356 14.97 18.37 21.23
CA LEU A 356 15.05 19.82 21.36
C LEU A 356 16.51 20.21 21.56
N VAL A 357 17.09 20.88 20.56
CA VAL A 357 18.38 21.55 20.67
C VAL A 357 18.15 23.06 20.64
N ARG A 358 18.71 23.76 21.63
CA ARG A 358 18.80 25.22 21.65
C ARG A 358 20.18 25.62 22.13
N GLY A 359 20.91 26.40 21.36
CA GLY A 359 22.21 26.93 21.78
C GLY A 359 22.67 28.10 20.94
N ASP A 360 23.67 28.78 21.47
CA ASP A 360 24.38 29.86 20.81
C ASP A 360 25.76 29.34 20.38
N SER A 361 26.31 29.86 19.29
CA SER A 361 27.62 29.48 18.77
C SER A 361 28.56 30.69 18.84
N ILE A 362 29.68 30.56 19.54
CA ILE A 362 30.66 31.64 19.69
C ILE A 362 31.87 31.36 18.79
N PRO A 363 32.12 32.21 17.77
CA PRO A 363 33.32 32.10 16.95
C PRO A 363 34.56 32.57 17.73
N TYR A 364 35.68 31.91 17.47
CA TYR A 364 37.02 32.29 17.94
C TYR A 364 38.04 31.97 16.85
N ILE A 365 39.25 32.53 16.95
CA ILE A 365 40.35 32.16 16.05
C ILE A 365 41.10 30.99 16.66
N ALA A 366 41.03 29.81 16.04
CA ALA A 366 41.68 28.60 16.56
C ALA A 366 43.17 28.52 16.19
N ALA A 367 43.54 29.08 15.04
CA ALA A 367 44.91 29.12 14.54
C ALA A 367 45.11 30.33 13.62
N THR A 368 46.36 30.72 13.41
CA THR A 368 46.75 31.64 12.33
C THR A 368 47.79 30.94 11.47
N ILE A 369 47.43 30.62 10.23
CA ILE A 369 48.30 29.87 9.29
C ILE A 369 48.70 30.84 8.18
N ASN A 370 50.01 31.01 7.96
CA ASN A 370 50.58 31.91 6.96
C ASN A 370 50.03 33.36 7.05
N GLY A 371 49.75 33.83 8.28
CA GLY A 371 49.16 35.15 8.54
C GLY A 371 47.64 35.24 8.40
N ILE A 372 46.97 34.18 7.92
CA ILE A 372 45.51 34.12 7.77
C ILE A 372 44.88 33.55 9.07
N PRO A 373 43.96 34.26 9.74
CA PRO A 373 43.26 33.74 10.91
C PRO A 373 42.21 32.71 10.49
N GLN A 374 42.28 31.51 11.07
CA GLN A 374 41.30 30.44 10.87
C GLN A 374 40.24 30.46 11.98
N PRO A 375 38.97 30.79 11.67
CA PRO A 375 37.89 30.73 12.64
C PRO A 375 37.46 29.29 12.94
N ASP A 376 37.03 29.05 14.17
CA ASP A 376 36.33 27.86 14.67
C ASP A 376 35.23 28.29 15.64
N ASN A 377 34.30 27.40 15.98
CA ASN A 377 33.10 27.72 16.78
C ASN A 377 33.01 26.85 18.04
N VAL A 378 32.74 27.50 19.19
CA VAL A 378 32.37 26.81 20.44
C VAL A 378 30.87 26.95 20.67
N ASN A 379 30.16 25.82 20.68
CA ASN A 379 28.72 25.77 20.91
C ASN A 379 28.38 25.70 22.40
N ALA A 380 27.51 26.60 22.85
CA ALA A 380 26.92 26.62 24.19
C ALA A 380 25.43 26.25 24.07
N ASN A 381 25.10 25.00 24.34
CA ASN A 381 23.80 24.43 23.98
C ASN A 381 23.12 23.66 25.13
N ILE A 382 21.81 23.52 24.98
CA ILE A 382 20.94 22.61 25.71
C ILE A 382 20.40 21.62 24.68
N SER A 383 20.66 20.33 24.87
CA SER A 383 20.08 19.24 24.09
C SER A 383 19.22 18.37 25.00
N ILE A 384 18.01 18.06 24.56
CA ILE A 384 17.06 17.21 25.26
C ILE A 384 16.46 16.24 24.26
N THR A 385 16.89 14.98 24.32
CA THR A 385 16.39 13.89 23.50
C THR A 385 15.57 12.96 24.38
N VAL A 386 14.34 12.62 23.99
CA VAL A 386 13.50 11.68 24.76
C VAL A 386 12.70 10.77 23.85
N THR A 387 12.70 9.47 24.18
CA THR A 387 11.83 8.48 23.55
C THR A 387 10.77 8.06 24.57
N PRO A 388 9.54 8.59 24.48
CA PRO A 388 8.43 8.15 25.32
C PRO A 388 7.82 6.86 24.77
N ASN A 389 7.54 5.89 25.64
CA ASN A 389 6.80 4.68 25.32
C ASN A 389 5.69 4.44 26.35
N ILE A 390 4.44 4.32 25.91
CA ILE A 390 3.30 4.04 26.79
C ILE A 390 3.35 2.56 27.23
N VAL A 391 3.16 2.30 28.52
CA VAL A 391 3.20 0.96 29.11
C VAL A 391 1.94 0.74 29.93
N GLY A 392 1.04 -0.13 29.45
CA GLY A 392 -0.30 -0.26 30.01
C GLY A 392 -1.18 0.95 29.70
N GLU A 393 -2.06 1.32 30.64
CA GLU A 393 -3.04 2.40 30.45
C GLU A 393 -2.54 3.76 30.97
N ASP A 394 -1.90 3.79 32.15
CA ASP A 394 -1.57 5.01 32.88
C ASP A 394 -0.09 5.38 32.90
N GLN A 395 0.82 4.48 32.53
CA GLN A 395 2.27 4.68 32.67
C GLN A 395 2.97 4.99 31.36
N VAL A 396 4.02 5.82 31.47
CA VAL A 396 4.93 6.16 30.39
C VAL A 396 6.36 5.83 30.83
N SER A 397 7.04 5.02 30.04
CA SER A 397 8.49 4.84 30.11
C SER A 397 9.16 5.95 29.29
N LEU A 398 10.15 6.62 29.87
CA LEU A 398 10.89 7.73 29.25
C LEU A 398 12.38 7.37 29.24
N GLU A 399 12.94 7.03 28.08
CA GLU A 399 14.39 7.09 27.90
C GLU A 399 14.75 8.54 27.58
N SER A 400 15.42 9.22 28.52
CA SER A 400 15.76 10.65 28.46
C SER A 400 17.27 10.84 28.44
N GLN A 401 17.77 11.58 27.45
CA GLN A 401 19.14 12.08 27.39
C GLN A 401 19.14 13.61 27.40
N PHE A 402 19.95 14.17 28.30
CA PHE A 402 20.09 15.61 28.53
C PHE A 402 21.56 16.00 28.43
N GLY A 403 21.84 17.03 27.64
CA GLY A 403 23.13 17.71 27.58
C GLY A 403 22.96 19.21 27.82
N PHE A 404 23.86 19.79 28.61
CA PHE A 404 23.91 21.23 28.86
C PHE A 404 25.35 21.73 28.91
N THR A 405 25.72 22.58 27.96
CA THR A 405 27.07 23.15 27.83
C THR A 405 26.99 24.66 28.00
N ALA A 406 27.45 25.15 29.16
CA ALA A 406 27.56 26.57 29.46
C ALA A 406 28.98 27.08 29.18
N LEU A 407 29.10 28.38 28.92
CA LEU A 407 30.38 29.09 28.83
C LEU A 407 30.84 29.52 30.22
N THR A 408 32.14 29.43 30.50
CA THR A 408 32.74 29.77 31.79
C THR A 408 33.75 30.92 31.73
N GLY A 409 34.18 31.34 30.53
CA GLY A 409 35.06 32.49 30.33
C GLY A 409 35.93 32.36 29.08
N ALA A 410 37.00 33.15 29.02
CA ALA A 410 38.06 32.95 28.03
C ALA A 410 39.01 31.83 28.48
N GLY A 411 39.29 30.88 27.59
CA GLY A 411 40.34 29.88 27.73
C GLY A 411 41.62 30.27 26.98
N ALA A 412 42.56 29.32 26.90
CA ALA A 412 43.82 29.52 26.20
C ALA A 412 43.62 29.80 24.70
N GLY A 413 44.47 30.65 24.11
CA GLY A 413 44.43 31.00 22.70
C GLY A 413 43.18 31.77 22.25
N GLY A 414 42.39 32.32 23.18
CA GLY A 414 41.10 32.97 22.88
C GLY A 414 39.94 32.01 22.69
N LYS A 415 40.15 30.69 22.81
CA LYS A 415 39.07 29.68 22.77
C LYS A 415 38.14 29.85 23.97
N PRO A 416 36.81 30.00 23.79
CA PRO A 416 35.88 30.05 24.91
C PRO A 416 35.96 28.79 25.77
N ALA A 417 36.12 28.97 27.08
CA ALA A 417 36.06 27.89 28.05
C ALA A 417 34.60 27.49 28.30
N THR A 418 34.34 26.20 28.43
CA THR A 418 32.99 25.65 28.64
C THR A 418 32.95 24.66 29.80
N LYS A 419 31.74 24.43 30.30
CA LYS A 419 31.39 23.41 31.29
C LYS A 419 30.17 22.65 30.79
N SER A 420 30.36 21.38 30.47
CA SER A 420 29.27 20.49 30.02
C SER A 420 28.75 19.61 31.16
N THR A 421 27.45 19.35 31.15
CA THR A 421 26.72 18.47 32.08
C THR A 421 25.88 17.53 31.23
N ASN A 422 26.09 16.22 31.36
CA ASN A 422 25.39 15.20 30.56
C ASN A 422 24.75 14.17 31.49
N MET A 423 23.54 13.74 31.16
CA MET A 423 22.73 12.81 31.95
C MET A 423 21.89 11.94 31.00
N LYS A 424 21.97 10.61 31.14
CA LYS A 424 21.10 9.67 30.42
C LYS A 424 20.44 8.73 31.42
N ASN A 425 19.11 8.75 31.47
CA ASN A 425 18.29 8.00 32.42
C ASN A 425 17.07 7.39 31.72
N THR A 426 16.69 6.18 32.12
CA THR A 426 15.43 5.55 31.72
C THR A 426 14.55 5.39 32.94
N ILE A 427 13.36 6.00 32.94
CA ILE A 427 12.44 6.04 34.09
C ILE A 427 11.01 5.77 33.66
N ARG A 428 10.22 5.10 34.51
CA ARG A 428 8.77 4.93 34.31
C ARG A 428 8.02 5.82 35.29
N VAL A 429 7.02 6.54 34.78
CA VAL A 429 6.23 7.52 35.54
C VAL A 429 4.76 7.40 35.11
N LYS A 430 3.82 7.68 36.00
CA LYS A 430 2.40 7.78 35.64
C LYS A 430 2.10 9.07 34.89
N THR A 431 1.07 9.03 34.05
CA THR A 431 0.55 10.17 33.31
C THR A 431 0.05 11.26 34.27
N GLY A 432 0.61 12.47 34.14
CA GLY A 432 0.31 13.61 35.01
C GLY A 432 1.11 13.68 36.31
N GLU A 433 1.84 12.63 36.70
CA GLU A 433 2.71 12.66 37.89
C GLU A 433 4.09 13.26 37.56
N SER A 434 4.63 14.03 38.50
CA SER A 434 5.97 14.63 38.39
C SER A 434 6.97 13.83 39.21
N THR A 435 8.09 13.42 38.60
CA THR A 435 9.19 12.75 39.30
C THR A 435 10.52 13.50 39.14
N VAL A 436 11.49 13.22 40.01
CA VAL A 436 12.86 13.73 39.89
C VAL A 436 13.65 12.82 38.95
N LEU A 437 14.17 13.38 37.86
CA LEU A 437 15.03 12.67 36.92
C LEU A 437 16.49 12.64 37.38
N GLY A 438 16.92 13.65 38.15
CA GLY A 438 18.28 13.75 38.69
C GLY A 438 18.56 15.12 39.31
N GLY A 439 19.75 15.28 39.89
CA GLY A 439 20.17 16.55 40.48
C GLY A 439 21.63 16.54 40.94
N LEU A 440 22.15 17.73 41.25
CA LEU A 440 23.50 17.97 41.75
C LEU A 440 23.43 18.95 42.93
N ILE A 441 24.05 18.60 44.05
CA ILE A 441 24.25 19.51 45.19
C ILE A 441 25.75 19.73 45.38
N SER A 442 26.18 20.97 45.28
CA SER A 442 27.55 21.40 45.61
C SER A 442 27.54 22.32 46.83
N SER A 443 28.62 22.25 47.62
CA SER A 443 28.83 23.13 48.76
C SER A 443 30.33 23.30 49.00
N GLN A 444 30.91 24.36 48.47
CA GLN A 444 32.31 24.71 48.67
C GLN A 444 32.43 25.78 49.76
N ALA A 445 33.35 25.59 50.69
CA ALA A 445 33.70 26.59 51.69
C ALA A 445 35.23 26.78 51.73
N SER A 446 35.70 28.03 51.66
CA SER A 446 37.09 28.41 51.89
C SER A 446 37.19 29.36 53.08
N LYS A 447 38.35 29.33 53.75
CA LYS A 447 38.66 30.15 54.92
C LYS A 447 40.12 30.58 54.85
N ASP A 448 40.37 31.69 54.20
CA ASP A 448 41.69 32.29 54.09
C ASP A 448 42.01 33.07 55.36
N ILE A 449 43.23 32.91 55.87
CA ILE A 449 43.73 33.55 57.09
C ILE A 449 45.10 34.16 56.76
N ASP A 450 45.28 35.44 57.12
CA ASP A 450 46.50 36.24 56.98
C ASP A 450 47.13 36.25 55.57
N ARG A 451 46.29 35.99 54.56
CA ARG A 451 46.60 36.21 53.15
C ARG A 451 46.46 37.70 52.82
N ASP A 452 47.49 38.30 52.22
CA ASP A 452 47.43 39.66 51.69
C ASP A 452 46.69 39.67 50.34
N PRO A 453 45.63 40.47 50.14
CA PRO A 453 44.96 40.59 48.85
C PRO A 453 45.66 41.52 47.85
N ASP A 454 46.53 42.44 48.32
CA ASP A 454 47.21 43.41 47.44
C ASP A 454 48.62 42.95 47.03
N GLN A 455 49.13 41.86 47.62
CA GLN A 455 50.44 41.31 47.25
C GLN A 455 50.32 40.54 45.92
N PRO A 456 50.98 40.98 44.83
CA PRO A 456 50.95 40.25 43.57
C PRO A 456 51.58 38.86 43.75
N ALA A 457 50.97 37.83 43.16
CA ALA A 457 51.57 36.51 43.10
C ALA A 457 52.96 36.63 42.43
N ALA A 458 53.99 36.13 43.13
CA ALA A 458 55.39 36.54 42.97
C ALA A 458 55.79 36.88 41.53
N ALA A 459 55.97 38.19 41.26
CA ALA A 459 56.45 38.66 39.97
C ALA A 459 57.88 38.15 39.75
N ALA A 460 58.05 37.23 38.80
CA ALA A 460 59.32 36.58 38.50
C ALA A 460 60.28 37.48 37.67
N GLY A 461 60.46 38.73 38.11
CA GLY A 461 61.36 39.71 37.52
C GLY A 461 61.97 40.56 38.65
N GLY A 462 63.30 40.59 38.74
CA GLY A 462 64.07 41.09 39.88
C GLY A 462 64.11 42.61 40.07
N GLY A 463 62.97 43.30 39.96
CA GLY A 463 62.84 44.69 40.41
C GLY A 463 62.65 44.74 41.93
N ALA A 464 63.49 45.49 42.63
CA ALA A 464 63.33 45.70 44.07
C ALA A 464 62.10 46.59 44.35
N ALA A 465 60.96 45.97 44.65
CA ALA A 465 59.80 46.69 45.17
C ALA A 465 60.15 47.35 46.52
N PRO A 466 59.66 48.57 46.82
CA PRO A 466 60.00 49.27 48.06
C PRO A 466 59.47 48.49 49.28
N SER A 467 60.38 47.96 50.09
CA SER A 467 60.04 47.23 51.31
C SER A 467 59.40 48.18 52.35
N PRO A 468 58.26 47.81 52.97
CA PRO A 468 57.71 48.58 54.08
C PRO A 468 58.61 48.44 55.32
N ILE A 469 58.56 49.43 56.22
CA ILE A 469 59.38 49.47 57.45
C ILE A 469 59.09 48.25 58.33
N PHE A 470 57.82 47.85 58.36
CA PHE A 470 57.32 46.59 58.89
C PHE A 470 55.97 46.27 58.22
N THR A 471 55.51 45.03 58.33
CA THR A 471 54.18 44.62 57.86
C THR A 471 53.40 44.02 59.02
N LEU A 472 52.32 44.69 59.43
CA LEU A 472 51.32 44.14 60.34
C LEU A 472 50.04 43.85 59.53
N LEU A 473 49.83 42.55 59.28
CA LEU A 473 48.70 42.02 58.53
C LEU A 473 47.91 41.06 59.43
N ARG A 474 46.60 41.26 59.49
CA ARG A 474 45.66 40.25 60.00
C ARG A 474 44.47 40.18 59.07
N SER A 475 44.29 39.06 58.37
CA SER A 475 43.20 38.89 57.42
C SER A 475 42.40 37.62 57.69
N LYS A 476 41.10 37.68 57.43
CA LYS A 476 40.18 36.56 57.60
C LYS A 476 39.06 36.69 56.58
N ALA A 477 39.15 35.92 55.50
CA ALA A 477 38.08 35.80 54.52
C ALA A 477 37.44 34.43 54.65
N PHE A 478 36.12 34.38 54.83
CA PHE A 478 35.33 33.17 54.75
C PHE A 478 34.39 33.28 53.56
N ARG A 479 34.49 32.33 52.63
CA ARG A 479 33.62 32.22 51.46
C ARG A 479 32.89 30.89 51.51
N GLN A 480 31.58 30.91 51.29
CA GLN A 480 30.78 29.70 51.14
C GLN A 480 29.87 29.86 49.92
N SER A 481 30.00 28.93 48.97
CA SER A 481 29.14 28.82 47.80
C SER A 481 28.39 27.50 47.86
N LYS A 482 27.07 27.53 47.67
CA LYS A 482 26.22 26.34 47.58
C LYS A 482 25.34 26.43 46.34
N THR A 483 25.34 25.38 45.52
CA THR A 483 24.44 25.26 44.38
C THR A 483 23.62 23.99 44.49
N GLN A 484 22.32 24.08 44.26
CA GLN A 484 21.41 22.94 44.17
C GLN A 484 20.73 22.98 42.81
N PHE A 485 20.96 21.96 41.99
CA PHE A 485 20.34 21.77 40.68
C PHE A 485 19.47 20.51 40.72
N VAL A 486 18.23 20.60 40.26
CA VAL A 486 17.29 19.47 40.20
C VAL A 486 16.52 19.51 38.88
N VAL A 487 16.38 18.34 38.25
CA VAL A 487 15.57 18.13 37.04
C VAL A 487 14.35 17.30 37.40
N PHE A 488 13.17 17.85 37.17
CA PHE A 488 11.90 17.14 37.24
C PHE A 488 11.41 16.80 35.83
N VAL A 489 10.71 15.68 35.69
CA VAL A 489 10.01 15.29 34.46
C VAL A 489 8.57 14.89 34.77
N THR A 490 7.66 15.26 33.87
CA THR A 490 6.22 15.01 33.97
C THR A 490 5.68 14.61 32.59
N PRO A 491 5.45 13.31 32.33
CA PRO A 491 4.75 12.89 31.12
C PRO A 491 3.25 13.10 31.25
N LYS A 492 2.57 13.28 30.11
CA LYS A 492 1.10 13.22 30.02
C LYS A 492 0.71 12.59 28.69
N ILE A 493 -0.04 11.49 28.74
CA ILE A 493 -0.65 10.88 27.56
C ILE A 493 -1.72 11.82 26.98
N LEU A 494 -1.77 11.92 25.66
CA LEU A 494 -2.69 12.76 24.89
C LEU A 494 -3.40 11.91 23.83
N GLU A 495 -4.69 12.16 23.67
CA GLU A 495 -5.50 11.61 22.55
C GLU A 495 -5.24 12.38 21.25
N ASP A 496 -4.92 13.69 21.35
CA ASP A 496 -4.62 14.58 20.23
C ASP A 496 -3.64 15.69 20.66
N ALA A 497 -2.82 16.16 19.73
CA ALA A 497 -1.93 17.31 19.89
C ALA A 497 -2.70 18.61 20.14
N SER A 498 -3.84 18.83 19.48
CA SER A 498 -4.57 20.11 19.57
C SER A 498 -5.28 20.27 20.92
N SER A 499 -6.04 19.25 21.35
CA SER A 499 -6.72 19.22 22.65
C SER A 499 -5.70 19.30 23.80
N GLY A 500 -4.57 18.61 23.66
CA GLY A 500 -3.49 18.64 24.63
C GLY A 500 -2.89 20.03 24.82
N THR A 501 -2.52 20.74 23.74
CA THR A 501 -1.62 21.93 23.82
C THR A 501 -2.32 23.25 24.16
N ALA A 502 -3.64 23.24 24.33
CA ALA A 502 -4.43 24.43 24.67
C ALA A 502 -3.96 25.16 25.95
N ASP A 503 -3.53 24.43 26.99
CA ASP A 503 -3.08 25.03 28.25
C ASP A 503 -1.78 25.84 28.09
N ILE A 504 -0.86 25.34 27.26
CA ILE A 504 0.41 26.01 26.92
C ILE A 504 0.13 27.27 26.11
N LYS A 505 -0.75 27.17 25.11
CA LYS A 505 -1.20 28.30 24.29
C LYS A 505 -1.79 29.41 25.17
N ALA A 506 -2.69 29.06 26.10
CA ALA A 506 -3.28 30.02 27.05
C ALA A 506 -2.24 30.67 27.97
N LYS A 507 -1.29 29.89 28.53
CA LYS A 507 -0.20 30.41 29.38
C LYS A 507 0.70 31.39 28.62
N ILE A 508 1.07 31.08 27.37
CA ILE A 508 1.90 31.94 26.52
C ILE A 508 1.17 33.26 26.19
N LEU A 509 -0.10 33.19 25.78
CA LEU A 509 -0.91 34.39 25.50
C LEU A 509 -1.04 35.27 26.75
N ASN A 510 -1.40 34.70 27.90
CA ASN A 510 -1.59 35.46 29.14
C ASN A 510 -0.29 36.13 29.61
N ASN A 511 0.86 35.44 29.52
CA ASN A 511 2.15 36.03 29.86
C ASN A 511 2.55 37.15 28.88
N SER A 512 2.27 36.99 27.58
CA SER A 512 2.50 38.04 26.57
C SER A 512 1.66 39.30 26.85
N GLN A 513 0.35 39.13 27.12
CA GLN A 513 -0.55 40.25 27.43
C GLN A 513 -0.19 40.94 28.76
N LYS A 514 0.19 40.17 29.79
CA LYS A 514 0.66 40.71 31.08
C LYS A 514 1.96 41.49 30.94
N LYS A 515 2.84 41.13 29.99
CA LYS A 515 4.07 41.88 29.68
C LYS A 515 3.76 43.15 28.90
N ARG A 516 2.86 43.12 27.90
CA ARG A 516 2.41 44.32 27.14
C ARG A 516 1.77 45.37 28.06
N ARG A 517 0.90 44.96 29.00
CA ARG A 517 0.30 45.84 30.03
C ARG A 517 1.30 46.48 31.01
N ARG A 518 2.57 46.08 31.00
CA ARG A 518 3.68 46.63 31.83
C ARG A 518 4.67 47.49 31.03
N VAL A 519 4.34 47.83 29.79
CA VAL A 519 5.14 48.69 28.89
C VAL A 519 4.33 49.90 28.41
N ILE A 520 3.03 49.93 28.73
CA ILE A 520 2.08 51.02 28.40
C ILE A 520 1.69 51.81 29.68
N ASN A 521 2.07 51.27 30.85
CA ASN A 521 1.99 51.84 32.19
C ASN A 521 3.41 51.78 32.80
#